data_AF-A0A2N1JUK1-F1
#
_entry.id   AF-A0A2N1JUK1-F1
#
_cell.length_a   1.000
_cell.length_b   1.000
_cell.length_c   1.000
_cell.angle_alpha   90.00
_cell.angle_beta   90.00
_cell.angle_gamma   90.00
#
_symmetry.space_group_name_H-M   'P 1'
#
loop_
_entity.id
_entity.type
_entity.pdbx_description
1 polymer ?
#
loop_
_entity_poly.entity_id
_entity_poly.type
_entity_poly.pdbx_seq_one_letter_code
_entity_poly.pdbx_strand_id
1 'polypeptide(L)'
;MKKIGTMLLFSFLIAGCSPSQPDSEVPKKGVISTSSTQANVPSFFHLSVLKDVNWEEAPSFVDGKIPLKGIEGKIAMADTSIISNEQNEIMWYFLDSEIPTGKLSIIALKQGLVTPTPVLYQQGNSKQTWTASNTIDSTTNEIPLTISLPSSGLWLLNLYMNEKYYDQFVITAE
;
A
#
# COMPACT_ATOMS: atom_id res chain seq x y z
N MET A 1 -3.66 76.96 -22.33
CA MET A 1 -3.41 75.51 -22.15
C MET A 1 -1.90 75.29 -21.94
N LYS A 2 -1.47 74.14 -21.39
CA LYS A 2 -0.09 73.80 -20.93
C LYS A 2 0.34 72.45 -21.58
N LYS A 3 1.62 72.05 -21.71
CA LYS A 3 2.95 72.58 -21.29
C LYS A 3 3.81 72.92 -22.55
N ILE A 4 4.99 73.56 -22.55
CA ILE A 4 6.38 73.11 -22.22
C ILE A 4 6.65 71.62 -22.56
N GLY A 5 7.70 71.18 -23.26
CA GLY A 5 8.86 71.87 -23.85
C GLY A 5 10.17 71.05 -23.68
N THR A 6 11.25 71.50 -24.29
CA THR A 6 12.66 71.17 -23.96
C THR A 6 13.26 69.84 -24.49
N MET A 7 14.24 70.00 -25.37
CA MET A 7 15.32 69.07 -25.72
C MET A 7 16.40 69.06 -24.62
N LEU A 8 16.98 67.89 -24.29
CA LEU A 8 18.31 67.61 -23.71
C LEU A 8 18.26 66.15 -23.17
N LEU A 9 19.31 65.34 -23.00
CA LEU A 9 20.67 65.16 -23.51
C LEU A 9 21.21 63.90 -22.79
N PHE A 10 22.22 63.23 -23.33
CA PHE A 10 22.84 62.06 -22.69
C PHE A 10 23.45 62.38 -21.31
N SER A 11 23.29 61.47 -20.33
CA SER A 11 24.40 60.72 -19.71
C SER A 11 23.96 59.98 -18.45
N PHE A 12 24.24 58.68 -18.36
CA PHE A 12 24.69 58.05 -17.11
C PHE A 12 25.69 56.93 -17.42
N LEU A 13 26.85 57.02 -16.78
CA LEU A 13 27.95 56.04 -16.83
C LEU A 13 27.74 55.02 -15.72
N ILE A 14 27.75 53.71 -16.02
CA ILE A 14 28.23 52.69 -15.07
C ILE A 14 28.93 51.57 -15.86
N ALA A 15 30.02 51.04 -15.33
CA ALA A 15 30.89 50.09 -16.00
C ALA A 15 30.70 48.63 -15.50
N GLY A 16 31.00 47.68 -16.38
CA GLY A 16 31.59 46.37 -16.05
C GLY A 16 30.71 45.29 -15.40
N CYS A 17 30.44 44.21 -16.16
CA CYS A 17 31.03 42.88 -15.89
C CYS A 17 30.59 41.83 -16.94
N SER A 18 31.30 40.70 -16.97
CA SER A 18 31.35 39.68 -18.04
C SER A 18 30.01 39.06 -18.47
N PRO A 19 29.88 38.62 -19.74
CA PRO A 19 28.79 37.74 -20.16
C PRO A 19 29.06 36.30 -19.70
N SER A 20 28.37 35.85 -18.65
CA SER A 20 28.19 34.42 -18.40
C SER A 20 27.22 33.84 -19.42
N GLN A 21 27.59 32.74 -20.06
CA GLN A 21 26.73 32.03 -21.02
C GLN A 21 25.44 31.51 -20.35
N PRO A 22 24.32 31.39 -21.09
CA PRO A 22 23.12 30.76 -20.58
C PRO A 22 23.32 29.24 -20.48
N ASP A 23 23.17 28.68 -19.28
CA ASP A 23 23.10 27.24 -19.09
C ASP A 23 21.90 26.67 -19.86
N SER A 24 22.19 25.79 -20.82
CA SER A 24 21.18 24.98 -21.49
C SER A 24 20.95 23.71 -20.66
N GLU A 25 20.11 23.81 -19.62
CA GLU A 25 19.60 22.63 -18.92
C GLU A 25 18.69 21.81 -19.86
N VAL A 26 19.30 20.85 -20.54
CA VAL A 26 18.57 19.72 -21.12
C VAL A 26 17.90 18.97 -19.97
N PRO A 27 16.57 18.76 -19.98
CA PRO A 27 15.88 18.07 -18.89
C PRO A 27 16.39 16.64 -18.75
N LYS A 28 17.26 16.40 -17.75
CA LYS A 28 17.65 15.04 -17.37
C LYS A 28 16.43 14.35 -16.78
N LYS A 29 15.82 13.49 -17.61
CA LYS A 29 14.80 12.50 -17.26
C LYS A 29 14.91 12.11 -15.79
N GLY A 30 13.95 12.55 -14.98
CA GLY A 30 13.96 12.36 -13.54
C GLY A 30 14.10 10.89 -13.21
N VAL A 31 15.28 10.51 -12.72
CA VAL A 31 15.46 9.25 -12.01
C VAL A 31 14.63 9.40 -10.75
N ILE A 32 13.53 8.65 -10.66
CA ILE A 32 12.72 8.57 -9.45
C ILE A 32 13.67 8.10 -8.35
N SER A 33 13.97 8.98 -7.40
CA SER A 33 14.73 8.63 -6.21
C SER A 33 13.95 7.58 -5.44
N THR A 34 14.38 6.32 -5.53
CA THR A 34 13.92 5.22 -4.69
C THR A 34 14.48 5.41 -3.27
N SER A 35 13.90 6.38 -2.57
CA SER A 35 14.33 6.82 -1.25
C SER A 35 14.02 5.79 -0.16
N SER A 36 14.92 4.82 -0.01
CA SER A 36 15.27 4.13 1.26
C SER A 36 14.23 3.31 2.04
N THR A 37 12.94 3.28 1.71
CA THR A 37 11.94 2.44 2.43
C THR A 37 11.85 0.99 1.95
N GLN A 38 12.51 0.64 0.85
CA GLN A 38 12.37 -0.67 0.18
C GLN A 38 13.10 -1.83 0.90
N ALA A 39 13.88 -1.56 1.94
CA ALA A 39 14.83 -2.50 2.55
C ALA A 39 14.21 -3.69 3.32
N ASN A 40 12.90 -3.67 3.62
CA ASN A 40 12.23 -4.68 4.45
C ASN A 40 11.00 -5.34 3.80
N VAL A 41 10.71 -5.05 2.52
CA VAL A 41 9.58 -5.69 1.81
C VAL A 41 10.01 -7.11 1.38
N PRO A 42 9.15 -8.15 1.51
CA PRO A 42 9.50 -9.50 1.11
C PRO A 42 9.86 -9.61 -0.37
N SER A 43 10.90 -10.38 -0.71
CA SER A 43 11.43 -10.51 -2.08
C SER A 43 10.46 -11.14 -3.09
N PHE A 44 9.48 -11.90 -2.61
CA PHE A 44 8.42 -12.50 -3.42
C PHE A 44 7.29 -11.52 -3.78
N PHE A 45 7.26 -10.32 -3.18
CA PHE A 45 6.27 -9.30 -3.48
C PHE A 45 6.68 -8.46 -4.70
N HIS A 46 5.72 -8.20 -5.60
CA HIS A 46 5.91 -7.31 -6.72
C HIS A 46 4.65 -6.47 -6.97
N LEU A 47 4.82 -5.17 -7.30
CA LEU A 47 3.71 -4.23 -7.48
C LEU A 47 2.76 -4.56 -8.65
N SER A 48 3.06 -5.58 -9.46
CA SER A 48 2.14 -6.09 -10.48
C SER A 48 0.81 -6.62 -9.91
N VAL A 49 0.72 -6.91 -8.61
CA VAL A 49 -0.56 -7.22 -7.94
C VAL A 49 -1.58 -6.07 -8.00
N LEU A 50 -1.12 -4.83 -8.20
CA LEU A 50 -1.97 -3.66 -8.42
C LEU A 50 -2.61 -3.62 -9.82
N LYS A 51 -2.19 -4.50 -10.74
CA LYS A 51 -2.75 -4.57 -12.08
C LYS A 51 -4.18 -5.13 -11.99
N ASP A 52 -5.11 -4.46 -12.66
CA ASP A 52 -6.52 -4.86 -12.79
C ASP A 52 -7.29 -4.96 -11.45
N VAL A 53 -6.80 -4.34 -10.36
CA VAL A 53 -7.51 -4.27 -9.07
C VAL A 53 -8.79 -3.46 -9.21
N ASN A 54 -9.92 -4.08 -8.91
CA ASN A 54 -11.16 -3.37 -8.60
C ASN A 54 -11.08 -2.82 -7.17
N TRP A 55 -11.13 -1.50 -7.01
CA TRP A 55 -11.09 -0.85 -5.69
C TRP A 55 -12.49 -0.66 -5.11
N GLU A 56 -13.16 -1.79 -4.91
CA GLU A 56 -14.45 -1.90 -4.21
C GLU A 56 -14.26 -2.93 -3.09
N GLU A 57 -14.87 -2.69 -1.93
CA GLU A 57 -14.79 -3.63 -0.82
C GLU A 57 -15.34 -5.00 -1.21
N ALA A 58 -14.64 -6.07 -0.83
CA ALA A 58 -15.05 -7.43 -1.13
C ALA A 58 -16.47 -7.69 -0.57
N PRO A 59 -17.39 -8.24 -1.37
CA PRO A 59 -18.75 -8.48 -0.93
C PRO A 59 -18.76 -9.51 0.21
N SER A 60 -19.62 -9.26 1.20
CA SER A 60 -19.87 -10.22 2.26
C SER A 60 -20.69 -11.40 1.74
N PHE A 61 -20.38 -12.60 2.21
CA PHE A 61 -21.12 -13.84 1.95
C PHE A 61 -21.36 -14.59 3.27
N VAL A 62 -22.09 -15.71 3.23
CA VAL A 62 -22.38 -16.51 4.42
C VAL A 62 -21.93 -17.94 4.19
N ASP A 63 -21.00 -18.42 5.01
CA ASP A 63 -20.68 -19.85 5.08
C ASP A 63 -21.37 -20.47 6.31
N GLY A 64 -22.27 -21.42 6.06
CA GLY A 64 -23.14 -22.06 7.06
C GLY A 64 -24.05 -21.07 7.81
N LYS A 65 -23.51 -20.38 8.81
CA LYS A 65 -24.16 -19.33 9.62
C LYS A 65 -23.25 -18.13 9.91
N ILE A 66 -22.03 -18.12 9.40
CA ILE A 66 -20.99 -17.15 9.72
C ILE A 66 -20.95 -16.13 8.58
N PRO A 67 -21.14 -14.83 8.84
CA PRO A 67 -20.93 -13.79 7.84
C PRO A 67 -19.43 -13.60 7.63
N LEU A 68 -19.00 -13.71 6.37
CA LEU A 68 -17.60 -13.70 5.95
C LEU A 68 -17.37 -12.63 4.88
N LYS A 69 -16.15 -12.11 4.81
CA LYS A 69 -15.68 -11.18 3.79
C LYS A 69 -14.36 -11.67 3.22
N GLY A 70 -14.24 -11.70 1.89
CA GLY A 70 -13.07 -12.22 1.20
C GLY A 70 -13.44 -12.94 -0.08
N ILE A 71 -12.93 -14.17 -0.26
CA ILE A 71 -13.07 -14.94 -1.49
C ILE A 71 -13.74 -16.28 -1.16
N GLU A 72 -15.00 -16.40 -1.60
CA GLU A 72 -15.83 -17.58 -1.42
C GLU A 72 -15.14 -18.85 -1.94
N GLY A 73 -15.20 -19.94 -1.15
CA GLY A 73 -14.52 -21.19 -1.46
C GLY A 73 -12.99 -21.15 -1.41
N LYS A 74 -12.35 -20.01 -1.05
CA LYS A 74 -10.89 -19.90 -0.91
C LYS A 74 -10.41 -19.47 0.47
N ILE A 75 -10.58 -18.20 0.81
CA ILE A 75 -10.11 -17.62 2.07
C ILE A 75 -10.91 -16.36 2.39
N ALA A 76 -11.31 -16.23 3.64
CA ALA A 76 -12.06 -15.09 4.11
C ALA A 76 -11.73 -14.76 5.57
N MET A 77 -12.19 -13.61 6.01
CA MET A 77 -12.21 -13.19 7.40
C MET A 77 -13.66 -13.06 7.87
N ALA A 78 -13.91 -13.13 9.17
CA ALA A 78 -15.20 -12.74 9.74
C ALA A 78 -15.59 -11.32 9.28
N ASP A 79 -16.86 -11.13 8.93
CA ASP A 79 -17.36 -9.82 8.49
C ASP A 79 -17.57 -8.89 9.70
N THR A 80 -16.46 -8.29 10.14
CA THR A 80 -16.38 -7.36 11.28
C THR A 80 -15.74 -6.04 10.85
N SER A 81 -16.21 -4.92 11.37
CA SER A 81 -15.56 -3.61 11.22
C SER A 81 -14.09 -3.66 11.63
N ILE A 82 -13.23 -3.03 10.83
CA ILE A 82 -11.79 -2.91 11.11
C ILE A 82 -11.51 -1.45 11.44
N ILE A 83 -11.20 -1.16 12.70
CA ILE A 83 -10.89 0.20 13.14
C ILE A 83 -9.41 0.49 12.85
N SER A 84 -9.13 1.58 12.13
CA SER A 84 -7.75 1.96 11.81
C SER A 84 -6.96 2.41 13.05
N ASN A 85 -5.66 2.10 13.06
CA ASN A 85 -4.72 2.26 14.18
C ASN A 85 -5.01 1.40 15.43
N GLU A 86 -6.01 0.51 15.39
CA GLU A 86 -6.30 -0.45 16.45
C GLU A 86 -5.78 -1.86 16.10
N GLN A 87 -5.56 -2.69 17.12
CA GLN A 87 -5.27 -4.11 16.95
C GLN A 87 -6.58 -4.89 16.90
N ASN A 88 -7.01 -5.24 15.69
CA ASN A 88 -8.24 -5.96 15.42
C ASN A 88 -7.92 -7.46 15.38
N GLU A 89 -8.35 -8.23 16.38
CA GLU A 89 -8.30 -9.70 16.31
C GLU A 89 -9.52 -10.21 15.54
N ILE A 90 -9.27 -10.89 14.42
CA ILE A 90 -10.30 -11.34 13.49
C ILE A 90 -10.08 -12.83 13.21
N MET A 91 -11.17 -13.60 13.16
CA MET A 91 -11.11 -14.99 12.70
C MET A 91 -10.93 -15.03 11.19
N TRP A 92 -9.90 -15.74 10.74
CA TRP A 92 -9.65 -16.07 9.34
C TRP A 92 -10.06 -17.51 9.07
N TYR A 93 -10.73 -17.73 7.95
CA TYR A 93 -11.30 -19.00 7.51
C TYR A 93 -10.64 -19.42 6.20
N PHE A 94 -10.15 -20.65 6.16
CA PHE A 94 -9.53 -21.27 4.99
C PHE A 94 -10.52 -22.27 4.41
N LEU A 95 -11.16 -21.86 3.31
CA LEU A 95 -12.30 -22.56 2.72
C LEU A 95 -11.90 -23.49 1.57
N ASP A 96 -10.68 -23.32 1.05
CA ASP A 96 -10.09 -24.17 0.00
C ASP A 96 -9.60 -25.50 0.57
N SER A 97 -10.24 -26.60 0.18
CA SER A 97 -9.80 -27.96 0.54
C SER A 97 -8.45 -28.36 -0.06
N GLU A 98 -7.96 -27.62 -1.06
CA GLU A 98 -6.66 -27.81 -1.72
C GLU A 98 -5.63 -26.71 -1.34
N ILE A 99 -5.87 -25.94 -0.26
CA ILE A 99 -5.00 -24.85 0.16
C ILE A 99 -3.52 -25.30 0.31
N PRO A 100 -2.55 -24.60 -0.30
CA PRO A 100 -1.14 -24.99 -0.21
C PRO A 100 -0.60 -24.91 1.22
N THR A 101 0.01 -26.00 1.69
CA THR A 101 0.66 -26.04 3.01
C THR A 101 1.77 -24.99 3.13
N GLY A 102 1.74 -24.20 4.21
CA GLY A 102 2.81 -23.28 4.58
C GLY A 102 2.32 -22.10 5.42
N LYS A 103 3.11 -21.04 5.47
CA LYS A 103 2.76 -19.83 6.24
C LYS A 103 1.99 -18.84 5.37
N LEU A 104 0.91 -18.29 5.90
CA LEU A 104 0.22 -17.14 5.32
C LEU A 104 1.06 -15.87 5.50
N SER A 105 1.26 -15.12 4.42
CA SER A 105 1.74 -13.75 4.46
C SER A 105 0.69 -12.80 3.91
N ILE A 106 0.53 -11.64 4.56
CA ILE A 106 -0.40 -10.59 4.19
C ILE A 106 0.38 -9.31 3.95
N ILE A 107 0.31 -8.80 2.73
CA ILE A 107 0.99 -7.56 2.31
C ILE A 107 -0.08 -6.57 1.88
N ALA A 108 -0.30 -5.52 2.69
CA ALA A 108 -1.37 -4.56 2.43
C ALA A 108 -0.88 -3.37 1.59
N LEU A 109 -1.74 -2.88 0.71
CA LEU A 109 -1.54 -1.67 -0.09
C LEU A 109 -2.77 -0.77 0.05
N LYS A 110 -2.59 0.51 0.43
CA LYS A 110 -3.70 1.47 0.48
C LYS A 110 -4.03 1.94 -0.93
N GLN A 111 -5.31 2.22 -1.21
CA GLN A 111 -5.72 2.85 -2.46
C GLN A 111 -4.90 4.13 -2.74
N GLY A 112 -4.38 4.23 -3.97
CA GLY A 112 -3.55 5.35 -4.41
C GLY A 112 -2.09 5.34 -3.91
N LEU A 113 -1.69 4.39 -3.07
CA LEU A 113 -0.30 4.25 -2.59
C LEU A 113 0.38 3.00 -3.17
N VAL A 114 1.69 3.09 -3.36
CA VAL A 114 2.56 1.98 -3.80
C VAL A 114 3.48 1.46 -2.69
N THR A 115 3.28 1.90 -1.45
CA THR A 115 4.07 1.51 -0.28
C THR A 115 3.45 0.29 0.39
N PRO A 116 4.09 -0.89 0.37
CA PRO A 116 3.57 -2.09 1.02
C PRO A 116 3.65 -1.96 2.54
N THR A 117 2.63 -2.45 3.24
CA THR A 117 2.48 -2.33 4.70
C THR A 117 2.32 -3.73 5.34
N PRO A 118 3.13 -4.10 6.34
CA PRO A 118 2.89 -5.31 7.13
C PRO A 118 1.72 -5.05 8.08
N VAL A 119 0.79 -5.99 8.20
CA VAL A 119 -0.42 -5.78 9.02
C VAL A 119 -0.51 -6.63 10.27
N LEU A 120 0.13 -7.81 10.27
CA LEU A 120 -0.03 -8.84 11.30
C LEU A 120 0.73 -8.51 12.58
N TYR A 121 0.05 -8.54 13.72
CA TYR A 121 0.68 -8.65 15.03
C TYR A 121 0.80 -10.13 15.43
N GLN A 122 1.96 -10.51 15.98
CA GLN A 122 2.19 -11.84 16.55
C GLN A 122 2.16 -11.74 18.08
N GLN A 123 1.71 -12.80 18.75
CA GLN A 123 1.63 -12.83 20.21
C GLN A 123 3.00 -12.53 20.84
N GLY A 124 3.05 -11.53 21.73
CA GLY A 124 4.29 -11.09 22.39
C GLY A 124 5.20 -10.18 21.54
N ASN A 125 4.82 -9.81 20.32
CA ASN A 125 5.56 -8.89 19.46
C ASN A 125 4.86 -7.52 19.38
N SER A 126 5.59 -6.43 19.62
CA SER A 126 5.09 -5.05 19.51
C SER A 126 5.21 -4.46 18.10
N LYS A 127 5.77 -5.20 17.15
CA LYS A 127 5.95 -4.79 15.75
C LYS A 127 5.11 -5.64 14.80
N GLN A 128 4.60 -5.00 13.76
CA GLN A 128 3.92 -5.69 12.67
C GLN A 128 4.88 -6.57 11.86
N THR A 129 4.34 -7.65 11.32
CA THR A 129 5.05 -8.67 10.55
C THR A 129 4.33 -8.93 9.23
N TRP A 130 5.07 -9.43 8.24
CA TRP A 130 4.51 -9.79 6.93
C TRP A 130 3.81 -11.16 6.94
N THR A 131 4.22 -12.05 7.85
CA THR A 131 3.94 -13.48 7.81
C THR A 131 3.47 -13.96 9.17
N ALA A 132 2.43 -14.80 9.20
CA ALA A 132 1.95 -15.42 10.43
C ALA A 132 2.98 -16.42 10.99
N SER A 133 2.97 -16.66 12.30
CA SER A 133 3.83 -17.67 12.94
C SER A 133 3.46 -19.09 12.52
N ASN A 134 2.16 -19.33 12.38
CA ASN A 134 1.53 -20.64 12.21
C ASN A 134 1.73 -21.17 10.78
N THR A 135 1.88 -22.48 10.67
CA THR A 135 1.73 -23.21 9.40
C THR A 135 0.26 -23.58 9.25
N ILE A 136 -0.29 -23.35 8.07
CA ILE A 136 -1.64 -23.69 7.64
C ILE A 136 -1.53 -24.83 6.62
N ASP A 137 -2.51 -25.71 6.59
CA ASP A 137 -2.71 -26.77 5.59
C ASP A 137 -4.21 -27.02 5.37
N SER A 138 -4.55 -27.99 4.52
CA SER A 138 -5.94 -28.38 4.22
C SER A 138 -6.74 -28.99 5.37
N THR A 139 -6.15 -29.11 6.57
CA THR A 139 -6.86 -29.47 7.81
C THR A 139 -7.10 -28.27 8.74
N THR A 140 -6.52 -27.12 8.40
CA THR A 140 -6.61 -25.88 9.18
C THR A 140 -7.82 -25.07 8.72
N ASN A 141 -8.99 -25.28 9.32
CA ASN A 141 -10.23 -24.61 8.89
C ASN A 141 -10.24 -23.10 9.24
N GLU A 142 -9.73 -22.72 10.41
CA GLU A 142 -9.79 -21.34 10.90
C GLU A 142 -8.64 -21.03 11.86
N ILE A 143 -8.18 -19.77 11.91
CA ILE A 143 -7.27 -19.23 12.94
C ILE A 143 -7.62 -17.77 13.29
N PRO A 144 -7.46 -17.32 14.54
CA PRO A 144 -7.46 -15.90 14.87
C PRO A 144 -6.16 -15.24 14.40
N LEU A 145 -6.26 -14.08 13.75
CA LEU A 145 -5.12 -13.21 13.43
C LEU A 145 -5.40 -11.79 13.90
N THR A 146 -4.44 -11.20 14.61
CA THR A 146 -4.46 -9.78 14.96
C THR A 146 -3.88 -8.96 13.81
N ILE A 147 -4.64 -8.01 13.26
CA ILE A 147 -4.19 -7.07 12.23
C ILE A 147 -4.36 -5.62 12.68
N SER A 148 -3.57 -4.71 12.10
CA SER A 148 -3.80 -3.27 12.21
C SER A 148 -3.48 -2.57 10.88
N LEU A 149 -4.30 -1.57 10.55
CA LEU A 149 -4.12 -0.73 9.37
C LEU A 149 -3.90 0.72 9.82
N PRO A 150 -2.86 1.43 9.35
CA PRO A 150 -2.43 2.72 9.92
C PRO A 150 -3.35 3.90 9.60
N SER A 151 -4.41 3.72 8.80
CA SER A 151 -5.36 4.78 8.44
C SER A 151 -6.59 4.20 7.77
N SER A 152 -7.72 4.89 7.90
CA SER A 152 -8.99 4.56 7.26
C SER A 152 -8.97 4.64 5.72
N GLY A 153 -9.96 4.02 5.08
CA GLY A 153 -10.12 3.91 3.63
C GLY A 153 -9.91 2.49 3.11
N LEU A 154 -9.85 2.35 1.77
CA LEU A 154 -9.71 1.05 1.10
C LEU A 154 -8.27 0.53 1.11
N TRP A 155 -8.13 -0.76 1.44
CA TRP A 155 -6.87 -1.50 1.49
C TRP A 155 -6.98 -2.82 0.74
N LEU A 156 -6.07 -3.05 -0.20
CA LEU A 156 -5.87 -4.33 -0.87
C LEU A 156 -5.01 -5.23 0.03
N LEU A 157 -5.53 -6.38 0.45
CA LEU A 157 -4.78 -7.43 1.11
C LEU A 157 -4.29 -8.44 0.08
N ASN A 158 -2.98 -8.48 -0.15
CA ASN A 158 -2.34 -9.46 -1.02
C ASN A 158 -1.89 -10.66 -0.17
N LEU A 159 -2.42 -11.84 -0.49
CA LEU A 159 -2.29 -13.05 0.31
C LEU A 159 -1.34 -14.03 -0.36
N TYR A 160 -0.38 -14.53 0.41
CA TYR A 160 0.64 -15.46 -0.08
C TYR A 160 0.69 -16.68 0.82
N MET A 161 0.61 -17.88 0.22
CA MET A 161 0.82 -19.15 0.91
C MET A 161 2.22 -19.65 0.59
N ASN A 162 3.06 -19.80 1.61
CA ASN A 162 4.46 -20.23 1.48
C ASN A 162 5.24 -19.40 0.43
N GLU A 163 5.19 -18.08 0.57
CA GLU A 163 5.83 -17.09 -0.34
C GLU A 163 5.28 -17.04 -1.78
N LYS A 164 4.29 -17.88 -2.13
CA LYS A 164 3.62 -17.86 -3.45
C LYS A 164 2.32 -17.08 -3.36
N TYR A 165 2.05 -16.22 -4.34
CA TYR A 165 0.78 -15.53 -4.45
C TYR A 165 -0.37 -16.54 -4.48
N TYR A 166 -1.35 -16.34 -3.60
CA TYR A 166 -2.50 -17.24 -3.45
C TYR A 166 -3.79 -16.55 -3.91
N ASP A 167 -4.04 -15.33 -3.44
CA ASP A 167 -5.09 -14.44 -3.95
C ASP A 167 -5.00 -13.01 -3.37
N GLN A 168 -5.95 -12.14 -3.70
CA GLN A 168 -6.09 -10.82 -3.09
C GLN A 168 -7.54 -10.35 -3.00
N PHE A 169 -7.88 -9.58 -1.96
CA PHE A 169 -9.17 -8.90 -1.85
C PHE A 169 -9.05 -7.54 -1.16
N VAL A 170 -10.02 -6.65 -1.39
CA VAL A 170 -10.05 -5.31 -0.82
C VAL A 170 -10.97 -5.26 0.40
N ILE A 171 -10.54 -4.55 1.44
CA ILE A 171 -11.31 -4.27 2.65
C ILE A 171 -11.38 -2.77 2.93
N THR A 172 -12.36 -2.36 3.72
CA THR A 172 -12.43 -1.01 4.29
C THR A 172 -11.87 -1.01 5.71
N ALA A 173 -11.07 0.00 6.05
CA ALA A 173 -10.75 0.37 7.43
C ALA A 173 -11.48 1.67 7.79
N GLU A 174 -12.03 1.73 9.00
CA GLU A 174 -12.78 2.89 9.56
C GLU A 174 -11.85 3.91 10.25
#